data_AF-A0A2E5ANR3-F1
#
_entry.id   AF-A0A2E5ANR3-F1
#
_cell.length_a   1.000
_cell.length_b   1.000
_cell.length_c   1.000
_cell.angle_alpha   90.00
_cell.angle_beta   90.00
_cell.angle_gamma   90.00
#
_symmetry.space_group_name_H-M   'P 1'
#
loop_
_entity.id
_entity.type
_entity.pdbx_description
1 polymer ?
#
loop_
_entity_poly.entity_id
_entity_poly.type
_entity_poly.pdbx_seq_one_letter_code
_entity_poly.pdbx_strand_id
1 'polypeptide(L)'
;MKEVLIKERRATTRMGYLPIGGGGLNASYTTVDAIANICATAGNLGMKYGKDFIWAYSSMDDEEDDCVTLMVKEEKYETFLHLALKNNHKIKHTNNGDVKLIKSSE
;
A
#
# COMPACT_ATOMS: atom_id res chain seq x y z
N MET A 1 -20.14 -3.45 0.97
CA MET A 1 -18.70 -3.19 1.23
C MET A 1 -18.55 -1.69 1.43
N LYS A 2 -17.64 -1.27 2.31
CA LYS A 2 -17.36 0.14 2.63
C LYS A 2 -16.10 0.59 1.90
N GLU A 3 -16.07 1.82 1.41
CA GLU A 3 -14.84 2.41 0.86
C GLU A 3 -13.93 2.89 1.98
N VAL A 4 -12.65 2.55 1.86
CA VAL A 4 -11.60 3.02 2.76
C VAL A 4 -10.52 3.67 1.91
N LEU A 5 -10.29 4.96 2.15
CA LEU A 5 -9.23 5.73 1.51
C LEU A 5 -7.94 5.63 2.33
N ILE A 6 -6.84 5.29 1.67
CA ILE A 6 -5.51 5.25 2.27
C ILE A 6 -4.59 6.13 1.43
N LYS A 7 -4.09 7.21 2.02
CA LYS A 7 -3.05 8.05 1.40
C LYS A 7 -1.83 7.19 1.02
N GLU A 8 -1.38 7.30 -0.22
CA GLU A 8 -0.27 6.53 -0.80
C GLU A 8 0.99 6.64 0.07
N ARG A 9 1.32 7.86 0.50
CA ARG A 9 2.45 8.17 1.39
C ARG A 9 2.43 7.48 2.75
N ARG A 10 1.28 6.95 3.20
CA ARG A 10 1.20 6.13 4.42
C ARG A 10 1.56 4.67 4.17
N ALA A 11 1.35 4.20 2.95
CA ALA A 11 1.55 2.81 2.57
C ALA A 11 2.94 2.55 1.96
N THR A 12 3.60 3.57 1.41
CA THR A 12 4.94 3.41 0.79
C THR A 12 5.88 4.57 1.12
N THR A 13 7.18 4.27 1.04
CA THR A 13 8.29 5.24 1.09
C THR A 13 9.08 5.28 -0.22
N ARG A 14 8.59 4.59 -1.26
CA ARG A 14 9.23 4.51 -2.56
C ARG A 14 9.23 5.90 -3.21
N MET A 15 10.40 6.32 -3.68
CA MET A 15 10.52 7.56 -4.44
C MET A 15 9.81 7.38 -5.79
N GLY A 16 8.92 8.32 -6.13
CA GLY A 16 8.16 8.28 -7.39
C GLY A 16 9.04 8.32 -8.62
N TYR A 17 9.79 9.41 -8.78
CA TYR A 17 10.71 9.60 -9.89
C TYR A 17 12.14 9.62 -9.37
N LEU A 18 12.99 8.79 -9.95
CA LEU A 18 14.42 8.90 -9.71
C LEU A 18 14.99 10.05 -10.54
N PRO A 19 16.03 10.77 -10.06
CA PRO A 19 16.66 11.88 -10.76
C PRO A 19 17.59 11.39 -11.89
N ILE A 20 17.15 10.40 -12.65
CA ILE A 20 17.86 9.79 -13.77
C ILE A 20 16.91 9.67 -14.97
N GLY A 21 17.46 9.77 -16.18
CA GLY A 21 16.70 9.49 -17.40
C GLY A 21 16.29 8.01 -17.45
N GLY A 22 15.14 7.71 -18.06
CA GLY A 22 14.66 6.33 -18.13
C GLY A 22 13.32 6.10 -18.83
N GLY A 23 12.63 7.17 -19.27
CA GLY A 23 11.33 7.04 -19.94
C GLY A 23 10.35 6.23 -19.11
N GLY A 24 9.74 5.21 -19.71
CA GLY A 24 8.77 4.33 -19.04
C GLY A 24 9.33 3.55 -17.84
N LEU A 25 10.65 3.31 -17.76
CA LEU A 25 11.26 2.67 -16.58
C LEU A 25 11.35 3.60 -15.37
N ASN A 26 11.19 4.91 -15.58
CA ASN A 26 11.06 5.92 -14.53
C ASN A 26 9.61 6.43 -14.41
N ALA A 27 8.63 5.75 -15.01
CA ALA A 27 7.22 6.07 -14.79
C ALA A 27 6.89 5.62 -13.35
N SER A 28 6.75 6.59 -12.44
CA SER A 28 6.51 6.36 -11.01
C SER A 28 5.56 5.17 -10.73
N TYR A 29 6.08 4.13 -10.09
CA TYR A 29 5.34 2.96 -9.64
C TYR A 29 4.98 3.02 -8.14
N THR A 30 4.92 4.23 -7.57
CA THR A 30 4.70 4.42 -6.13
C THR A 30 3.31 3.97 -5.70
N THR A 31 2.27 4.23 -6.51
CA THR A 31 0.92 3.69 -6.27
C THR A 31 0.89 2.17 -6.27
N VAL A 32 1.57 1.53 -7.22
CA VAL A 32 1.63 0.05 -7.30
C VAL A 32 2.34 -0.53 -6.07
N ASP A 33 3.43 0.11 -5.63
CA ASP A 33 4.14 -0.28 -4.42
C ASP A 33 3.27 -0.08 -3.16
N ALA A 34 2.53 1.03 -3.06
CA ALA A 34 1.58 1.26 -1.99
C ALA A 34 0.51 0.17 -1.92
N ILE A 35 -0.08 -0.19 -3.06
CA ILE A 35 -1.06 -1.28 -3.16
C ILE A 35 -0.45 -2.60 -2.69
N ALA A 36 0.77 -2.93 -3.12
CA ALA A 36 1.46 -4.13 -2.70
C ALA A 36 1.70 -4.16 -1.18
N ASN A 37 2.13 -3.04 -0.58
CA ASN A 37 2.31 -2.90 0.87
C ASN A 37 0.99 -3.07 1.64
N ILE A 38 -0.10 -2.49 1.15
CA ILE A 38 -1.44 -2.63 1.73
C ILE A 38 -1.89 -4.10 1.68
N CYS A 39 -1.79 -4.74 0.52
CA CYS A 39 -2.17 -6.14 0.34
C CYS A 39 -1.35 -7.08 1.24
N ALA A 40 -0.04 -6.87 1.34
CA ALA A 40 0.82 -7.64 2.22
C ALA A 40 0.44 -7.44 3.71
N THR A 41 0.19 -6.20 4.12
CA THR A 41 -0.24 -5.87 5.49
C THR A 41 -1.58 -6.52 5.83
N ALA A 42 -2.58 -6.39 4.94
CA ALA A 42 -3.88 -7.02 5.11
C ALA A 42 -3.78 -8.55 5.20
N GLY A 43 -2.97 -9.17 4.34
CA GLY A 43 -2.70 -10.60 4.38
C GLY A 43 -2.08 -11.07 5.70
N ASN A 44 -1.10 -10.32 6.22
CA ASN A 44 -0.49 -10.59 7.54
C ASN A 44 -1.47 -10.45 8.71
N LEU A 45 -2.52 -9.62 8.55
CA LEU A 45 -3.61 -9.48 9.50
C LEU A 45 -4.69 -10.55 9.33
N GLY A 46 -4.51 -11.51 8.42
CA GLY A 46 -5.42 -12.63 8.18
C GLY A 46 -6.56 -12.33 7.21
N MET A 47 -6.53 -11.18 6.53
CA MET A 47 -7.53 -10.82 5.52
C MET A 47 -7.23 -11.50 4.19
N LYS A 48 -8.28 -11.89 3.45
CA LYS A 48 -8.18 -12.50 2.12
C LYS A 48 -8.63 -11.52 1.04
N TYR A 49 -7.75 -11.25 0.07
CA TYR A 49 -8.09 -10.47 -1.11
C TYR A 49 -9.23 -11.13 -1.89
N GLY A 50 -10.16 -10.33 -2.41
CA GLY A 50 -11.36 -10.82 -3.13
C GLY A 50 -12.49 -11.32 -2.22
N LYS A 51 -12.24 -11.45 -0.92
CA LYS A 51 -13.23 -11.89 0.07
C LYS A 51 -13.49 -10.85 1.15
N ASP A 52 -12.42 -10.38 1.79
CA ASP A 52 -12.49 -9.47 2.94
C ASP A 52 -12.20 -8.03 2.51
N PHE A 53 -11.38 -7.86 1.46
CA PHE A 53 -11.13 -6.58 0.81
C PHE A 53 -10.74 -6.76 -0.67
N ILE A 54 -10.90 -5.71 -1.47
CA ILE A 54 -10.34 -5.57 -2.82
C ILE A 54 -9.79 -4.17 -3.01
N TRP A 55 -8.77 -4.02 -3.85
CA TRP A 55 -8.40 -2.70 -4.38
C TRP A 55 -9.42 -2.31 -5.44
N ALA A 56 -10.03 -1.14 -5.28
CA ALA A 56 -11.09 -0.65 -6.16
C ALA A 56 -10.51 0.20 -7.29
N TYR A 57 -9.83 1.28 -6.90
CA TYR A 57 -9.21 2.26 -7.79
C TYR A 57 -8.20 3.10 -6.99
N SER A 58 -7.47 3.95 -7.69
CA SER A 58 -6.64 4.99 -7.10
C SER A 58 -7.21 6.36 -7.49
N SER A 59 -7.18 7.31 -6.58
CA SER A 59 -7.72 8.66 -6.77
C SER A 59 -6.93 9.66 -5.93
N MET A 60 -7.22 10.95 -6.08
CA MET A 60 -6.76 11.97 -5.15
C MET A 60 -7.82 12.20 -4.06
N ASP A 61 -7.42 12.61 -2.87
CA ASP A 61 -8.35 13.13 -1.85
C ASP A 61 -8.62 14.64 -2.06
N ASP A 62 -9.41 15.23 -1.15
CA ASP A 62 -9.77 16.65 -1.20
C ASP A 62 -8.56 17.60 -1.02
N GLU A 63 -7.41 17.08 -0.56
CA GLU A 63 -6.15 17.81 -0.40
C GLU A 63 -5.21 17.58 -1.60
N GLU A 64 -5.68 16.94 -2.67
CA GLU A 64 -4.91 16.50 -3.83
C GLU A 64 -3.80 15.46 -3.50
N ASP A 65 -3.88 14.79 -2.34
CA ASP A 65 -2.96 13.71 -1.98
C ASP A 65 -3.36 12.42 -2.73
N ASP A 66 -2.40 11.76 -3.38
CA ASP A 66 -2.59 10.45 -4.02
C ASP A 66 -3.06 9.40 -2.99
N CYS A 67 -4.11 8.68 -3.32
CA CYS A 67 -4.79 7.72 -2.46
C CYS A 67 -5.08 6.39 -3.18
N VAL A 68 -5.04 5.32 -2.39
CA VAL A 68 -5.51 3.98 -2.77
C VAL A 68 -6.86 3.74 -2.10
N THR A 69 -7.86 3.41 -2.88
CA THR A 69 -9.22 3.12 -2.40
C THR A 69 -9.43 1.61 -2.33
N LEU A 70 -9.79 1.12 -1.15
CA LEU A 70 -10.17 -0.27 -0.93
C LEU A 70 -11.68 -0.38 -0.71
N MET A 71 -12.29 -1.43 -1.27
CA MET A 71 -13.59 -1.90 -0.75
C MET A 71 -13.31 -2.93 0.34
N VAL A 72 -13.78 -2.68 1.56
CA VAL A 72 -13.67 -3.62 2.68
C VAL A 72 -15.04 -4.20 3.04
N LYS A 73 -15.07 -5.47 3.45
CA LYS A 73 -16.31 -6.16 3.80
C LYS A 73 -16.85 -5.76 5.17
N GLU A 74 -15.97 -5.53 6.15
CA GLU A 74 -16.31 -5.20 7.53
C GLU A 74 -15.61 -3.92 7.98
N GLU A 75 -16.29 -3.10 8.77
CA GLU A 75 -15.78 -1.81 9.25
C GLU A 75 -14.53 -1.94 10.12
N LYS A 76 -14.40 -3.02 10.91
CA LYS A 76 -13.21 -3.25 11.74
C LYS A 76 -11.90 -3.29 10.95
N TYR A 77 -11.96 -3.65 9.65
CA TYR A 77 -10.79 -3.71 8.78
C TYR A 77 -10.23 -2.33 8.45
N GLU A 78 -11.07 -1.30 8.37
CA GLU A 78 -10.64 0.09 8.24
C GLU A 78 -9.74 0.49 9.41
N THR A 79 -10.22 0.25 10.65
CA THR A 79 -9.46 0.52 11.86
C THR A 79 -8.14 -0.24 11.88
N PHE A 80 -8.14 -1.54 11.56
CA PHE A 80 -6.91 -2.32 11.54
C PHE A 80 -5.91 -1.83 10.51
N LEU A 81 -6.36 -1.52 9.29
CA LEU A 81 -5.49 -1.02 8.22
C LEU A 81 -4.94 0.36 8.59
N HIS A 82 -5.74 1.27 9.13
CA HIS A 82 -5.26 2.58 9.57
C HIS A 82 -4.25 2.51 10.72
N LEU A 83 -4.38 1.55 11.63
CA LEU A 83 -3.42 1.32 12.70
C LEU A 83 -2.12 0.70 12.16
N ALA A 84 -2.22 -0.28 11.26
CA ALA A 84 -1.07 -1.00 10.73
C ALA A 84 -0.26 -0.19 9.70
N LEU A 85 -0.91 0.67 8.90
CA LEU A 85 -0.28 1.48 7.85
C LEU A 85 0.33 2.80 8.37
N LYS A 86 0.57 2.93 9.68
CA LYS A 86 1.52 3.94 10.19
C LYS A 86 2.93 3.37 10.02
N ASN A 87 3.51 3.57 8.84
CA ASN A 87 4.65 2.78 8.37
C ASN A 87 6.00 3.25 8.96
N ASN A 88 6.52 2.44 9.90
CA ASN A 88 7.94 2.11 10.07
C ASN A 88 8.19 0.64 9.61
N HIS A 89 7.70 0.21 8.45
CA HIS A 89 7.82 -1.15 7.90
C HIS A 89 8.08 -1.13 6.38
N LYS A 90 9.11 -1.84 5.89
CA LYS A 90 9.45 -1.91 4.46
C LYS A 90 9.22 -3.32 3.90
N ILE A 91 8.76 -3.43 2.66
CA ILE A 91 8.88 -4.66 1.88
C ILE A 91 10.35 -4.88 1.52
N LYS A 92 10.88 -6.07 1.83
CA LYS A 92 12.21 -6.52 1.42
C LYS A 92 12.08 -7.79 0.59
N HIS A 93 12.56 -7.73 -0.65
CA HIS A 93 12.78 -8.90 -1.48
C HIS A 93 14.00 -9.68 -0.93
N THR A 94 13.86 -10.99 -0.79
CA THR A 94 14.95 -11.88 -0.37
C THR A 94 15.73 -12.39 -1.59
N ASN A 95 16.94 -12.90 -1.34
CA ASN A 95 17.77 -13.49 -2.40
C ASN A 95 17.18 -14.77 -2.99
N ASN A 96 16.12 -15.33 -2.38
CA ASN A 96 15.44 -16.54 -2.85
C ASN A 96 14.16 -16.20 -3.65
N GLY A 97 13.87 -14.91 -3.87
CA GLY A 97 12.64 -14.46 -4.54
C GLY A 97 11.43 -14.33 -3.61
N ASP A 98 11.59 -14.59 -2.31
CA ASP A 98 10.52 -14.36 -1.33
C ASP A 98 10.36 -12.86 -1.02
N VAL A 99 9.19 -12.49 -0.51
CA VAL A 99 8.89 -11.14 -0.05
C VAL A 99 8.65 -11.17 1.46
N LYS A 100 9.36 -10.33 2.22
CA LYS A 100 9.18 -10.18 3.67
C LYS A 100 8.83 -8.74 4.02
N LEU A 101 7.89 -8.56 4.93
CA LEU A 101 7.67 -7.28 5.59
C LEU A 101 8.66 -7.17 6.76
N ILE A 102 9.52 -6.15 6.75
CA ILE A 102 10.46 -5.88 7.83
C ILE A 102 10.09 -4.58 8.52
N LYS A 103 10.21 -4.49 9.84
CA LYS A 103 10.12 -3.21 10.55
C LYS A 103 11.34 -2.35 10.17
N SER A 104 11.14 -1.11 9.74
CA SER A 104 12.22 -0.14 9.67
C SER A 104 12.71 0.12 11.09
N SER A 105 13.99 -0.10 11.30
CA SER A 105 14.68 0.37 12.49
C SER A 105 14.68 1.90 12.47
N GLU A 106 13.81 2.49 13.28
CA GLU A 106 14.13 3.70 14.04
C GLU A 106 14.59 3.27 15.43
#